data_AF-A0A852AI19-F1
#
_entry.id   AF-A0A852AI19-F1
#
_cell.length_a   1.000
_cell.length_b   1.000
_cell.length_c   1.000
_cell.angle_alpha   90.00
_cell.angle_beta   90.00
_cell.angle_gamma   90.00
#
_symmetry.space_group_name_H-M   'P 1'
#
loop_
_entity.id
_entity.type
_entity.pdbx_description
1 polymer ?
#
loop_
_entity_poly.entity_id
_entity_poly.type
_entity_poly.pdbx_seq_one_letter_code
_entity_poly.pdbx_strand_id
1 'polypeptide(L)'
;GAMDSFLVLHQLRCNGVLEGIRICRKGFPNRILYAEFKQRYRILNPAAIPEDKFVDSRKATEKLLSSLELDRAQYKFGHTKVFFKAGLLGLLEEMRDERLAKVLTMLQARIRGYLMRVEYQKIISRREAIYTIQWNIRAFNAVKNWSWMKLFFKIKPLLKSAQTEKEMSNLKEEFQKLKEALEKSEAKRKELEEKQVSMIQEKHDLALQLQAEQDNLADAEERCDLLIKSKIQLEAKVKELQERVEDEEEMSSELTAKKRKLEDECAELKKDIDDLEITLAKVEKEKHATENKVKNLIEEMAGLDEIIAKLTKEKKALQEAHQQALDDLQAEEDKVNTLTKAKVKLEQQVDDLESSLEQEKKVRMDLERAKRKLEGDLKLSQESVMDLENDKQQLDEKLKKKDFEMSQLNSRIEDGQVIEAQLQKKIKEVQARVEELEEELEAERAARAKVEKQRAEASRELEELSERLEEAGGSTATQLELSKKREAEFLKLRRDLEEATLQHEATAAALRKKHTDSVAELGERIDGLQRVKQKLEKEKSEMKMEIDDLSSNVEYITKSKVGV
;
A
#
# COMPACT_ATOMS: atom_id res chain seq x y z
N GLY A 1 41.79 19.98 -18.76
CA GLY A 1 40.69 20.91 -18.41
C GLY A 1 40.74 22.15 -19.26
N ALA A 2 40.47 22.02 -20.56
CA ALA A 2 40.18 23.18 -21.40
C ALA A 2 38.76 23.65 -21.08
N MET A 3 38.56 24.95 -20.85
CA MET A 3 37.27 25.55 -20.48
C MET A 3 37.07 26.81 -21.31
N ASP A 4 35.98 26.87 -22.07
CA ASP A 4 35.60 28.07 -22.81
C ASP A 4 34.82 29.01 -21.88
N SER A 5 35.42 30.17 -21.61
CA SER A 5 34.87 31.16 -20.68
C SER A 5 33.56 31.77 -21.16
N PHE A 6 33.37 31.94 -22.47
CA PHE A 6 32.16 32.56 -23.01
C PHE A 6 30.97 31.59 -22.93
N LEU A 7 31.20 30.33 -23.31
CA LEU A 7 30.20 29.28 -23.20
C LEU A 7 29.75 29.08 -21.75
N VAL A 8 30.70 29.06 -20.80
CA VAL A 8 30.41 28.94 -19.37
C VAL A 8 29.62 30.14 -18.86
N LEU A 9 30.00 31.37 -19.25
CA LEU A 9 29.27 32.57 -18.84
C LEU A 9 27.82 32.55 -19.35
N HIS A 10 27.61 32.13 -20.60
CA HIS A 10 26.29 31.97 -21.19
C HIS A 10 25.47 30.92 -20.43
N GLN A 11 26.05 29.74 -20.16
CA GLN A 11 25.41 28.68 -19.39
C GLN A 11 25.03 29.13 -17.96
N LEU A 12 25.91 29.83 -17.26
CA LEU A 12 25.65 30.31 -15.90
C LEU A 12 24.49 31.33 -15.85
N ARG A 13 24.31 32.13 -16.92
CA ARG A 13 23.19 33.08 -17.03
C ARG A 13 21.89 32.38 -17.41
N CYS A 14 21.90 31.55 -18.46
CA CYS A 14 20.69 30.84 -18.92
C CYS A 14 20.15 29.87 -17.88
N ASN A 15 21.02 29.20 -17.14
CA ASN A 15 20.61 28.28 -16.07
C ASN A 15 20.24 29.02 -14.76
N GLY A 16 20.27 30.36 -14.75
CA GLY A 16 19.94 31.17 -13.57
C GLY A 16 20.86 30.91 -12.37
N VAL A 17 22.11 30.49 -12.60
CA VAL A 17 23.04 30.13 -11.52
C VAL A 17 23.39 31.36 -10.67
N LEU A 18 23.48 32.53 -11.28
CA LEU A 18 23.73 33.79 -10.56
C LEU A 18 22.56 34.15 -9.64
N GLU A 19 21.33 34.00 -10.11
CA GLU A 19 20.10 34.17 -9.34
C GLU A 19 20.00 33.12 -8.23
N GLY A 20 20.33 31.87 -8.53
CA GLY A 20 20.41 30.77 -7.56
C GLY A 20 21.39 31.06 -6.43
N ILE A 21 22.62 31.48 -6.76
CA ILE A 21 23.63 31.90 -5.76
C ILE A 21 23.14 33.11 -4.96
N ARG A 22 22.49 34.08 -5.60
CA ARG A 22 21.96 35.28 -4.93
C ARG A 22 20.88 34.90 -3.91
N ILE A 23 19.99 33.97 -4.26
CA ILE A 23 18.96 33.45 -3.36
C ILE A 23 19.59 32.59 -2.26
N CYS A 24 20.54 31.71 -2.56
CA CYS A 24 21.23 30.90 -1.55
C CYS A 24 22.03 31.75 -0.54
N ARG A 25 22.63 32.87 -0.97
CA ARG A 25 23.31 33.82 -0.08
C ARG A 25 22.37 34.57 0.85
N LYS A 26 21.19 34.96 0.35
CA LYS A 26 20.17 35.66 1.15
C LYS A 26 19.32 34.71 1.99
N GLY A 27 19.15 33.48 1.52
CA GLY A 27 18.30 32.45 2.10
C GLY A 27 19.01 31.56 3.12
N PHE A 28 18.28 30.54 3.53
CA PHE A 28 18.70 29.56 4.52
C PHE A 28 18.54 28.15 3.92
N PRO A 29 19.60 27.60 3.31
CA PRO A 29 19.51 26.35 2.57
C PRO A 29 19.25 25.14 3.47
N ASN A 30 19.71 25.17 4.73
CA ASN A 30 19.57 24.06 5.67
C ASN A 30 18.32 24.25 6.54
N ARG A 31 17.52 23.18 6.71
CA ARG A 31 16.23 23.23 7.42
C ARG A 31 16.06 21.99 8.26
N ILE A 32 15.85 22.14 9.56
CA ILE A 32 15.75 21.02 10.52
C ILE A 32 14.47 21.17 11.34
N LEU A 33 13.80 20.06 11.61
CA LEU A 33 12.64 20.03 12.50
C LEU A 33 13.05 20.34 13.94
N TYR A 34 12.21 21.07 14.68
CA TYR A 34 12.55 21.45 16.06
C TYR A 34 12.81 20.26 16.99
N ALA A 35 12.05 19.17 16.83
CA ALA A 35 12.23 17.96 17.65
C ALA A 35 13.59 17.30 17.38
N GLU A 36 13.97 17.20 16.10
CA GLU A 36 15.26 16.65 15.68
C GLU A 36 16.42 17.53 16.16
N PHE A 37 16.32 18.85 15.98
CA PHE A 37 17.33 19.80 16.45
C PHE A 37 17.53 19.70 17.97
N LYS A 38 16.42 19.72 18.72
CA LYS A 38 16.43 19.55 20.18
C LYS A 38 17.12 18.25 20.57
N GLN A 39 16.74 17.12 19.96
CA GLN A 39 17.33 15.82 20.29
C GLN A 39 18.83 15.77 19.98
N ARG A 40 19.23 16.28 18.81
CA ARG A 40 20.60 16.18 18.29
C ARG A 40 21.59 17.07 19.04
N TYR A 41 21.20 18.33 19.31
CA TYR A 41 22.12 19.35 19.83
C TYR A 41 21.96 19.66 21.32
N ARG A 42 21.01 19.03 22.02
CA ARG A 42 20.86 19.21 23.49
C ARG A 42 22.16 18.95 24.26
N ILE A 43 23.01 18.05 23.76
CA ILE A 43 24.30 17.74 24.37
C ILE A 43 25.28 18.94 24.39
N LEU A 44 25.10 19.93 23.52
CA LEU A 44 25.96 21.13 23.49
C LEU A 44 25.84 21.94 24.78
N ASN A 45 24.62 22.05 25.31
CA ASN A 45 24.33 22.69 26.58
C ASN A 45 23.08 22.08 27.25
N PRO A 46 23.24 20.99 28.03
CA PRO A 46 22.12 20.33 28.71
C PRO A 46 21.39 21.24 29.70
N ALA A 47 22.08 22.20 30.32
CA ALA A 47 21.51 23.13 31.30
C ALA A 47 20.49 24.12 30.68
N ALA A 48 20.58 24.37 29.37
CA ALA A 48 19.65 25.26 28.66
C ALA A 48 18.22 24.68 28.57
N ILE A 49 18.07 23.36 28.68
CA ILE A 49 16.79 22.65 28.57
C ILE A 49 16.59 21.77 29.83
N PRO A 50 15.82 22.23 30.82
CA PRO A 50 15.55 21.48 32.05
C PRO A 50 14.99 20.08 31.77
N GLU A 51 15.44 19.06 32.51
CA GLU A 51 14.95 17.67 32.40
C GLU A 51 13.55 17.50 32.98
N ASP A 52 13.27 18.16 34.11
CA ASP A 52 12.06 17.92 34.92
C ASP A 52 10.80 18.63 34.40
N LYS A 53 10.91 19.39 33.31
CA LYS A 53 9.78 20.14 32.74
C LYS A 53 9.70 19.90 31.25
N PHE A 54 8.50 19.53 30.78
CA PHE A 54 8.22 19.51 29.36
C PHE A 54 8.40 20.91 28.78
N VAL A 55 9.40 21.07 27.90
CA VAL A 55 9.62 22.28 27.12
C VAL A 55 9.29 21.97 25.66
N ASP A 56 8.36 22.74 25.10
CA ASP A 56 8.04 22.73 23.68
C ASP A 56 9.32 22.79 22.82
N SER A 57 9.35 21.98 21.75
CA SER A 57 10.55 21.76 20.94
C SER A 57 11.06 23.04 20.29
N ARG A 58 10.16 23.95 19.91
CA ARG A 58 10.53 25.25 19.37
C ARG A 58 11.19 26.12 20.45
N LYS A 59 10.55 26.28 21.61
CA LYS A 59 11.11 27.04 22.74
C LYS A 59 12.44 26.46 23.24
N ALA A 60 12.58 25.14 23.25
CA ALA A 60 13.82 24.46 23.61
C ALA A 60 14.95 24.77 22.62
N THR A 61 14.64 24.76 21.32
CA THR A 61 15.58 25.13 20.26
C THR A 61 15.99 26.60 20.35
N GLU A 62 15.04 27.50 20.62
CA GLU A 62 15.30 28.94 20.82
C GLU A 62 16.24 29.19 22.02
N LYS A 63 15.99 28.54 23.16
CA LYS A 63 16.85 28.62 24.35
C LYS A 63 18.25 28.06 24.10
N LEU A 64 18.33 26.89 23.45
CA LEU A 64 19.60 26.25 23.15
C LEU A 64 20.44 27.11 22.22
N LEU A 65 19.90 27.57 21.09
CA LEU A 65 20.63 28.43 20.15
C LEU A 65 21.05 29.76 20.80
N SER A 66 20.20 30.34 21.66
CA SER A 66 20.55 31.56 22.40
C SER A 66 21.69 31.35 23.40
N SER A 67 21.91 30.11 23.86
CA SER A 67 22.99 29.77 24.80
C SER A 67 24.34 29.48 24.13
N LEU A 68 24.37 29.33 22.81
CA LEU A 68 25.56 28.94 22.04
C LEU A 68 26.33 30.15 21.47
N GLU A 69 25.98 31.38 21.87
CA GLU A 69 26.63 32.63 21.42
C GLU A 69 26.75 32.76 19.88
N LEU A 70 25.76 32.22 19.15
CA LEU A 70 25.74 32.24 17.69
C LEU A 70 25.14 33.55 17.16
N ASP A 71 25.62 34.00 16.00
CA ASP A 71 25.05 35.15 15.31
C ASP A 71 23.60 34.87 14.85
N ARG A 72 22.67 35.70 15.32
CA ARG A 72 21.24 35.64 14.98
C ARG A 72 20.95 35.87 13.49
N ALA A 73 21.88 36.42 12.72
CA ALA A 73 21.73 36.56 11.27
C ALA A 73 21.95 35.24 10.50
N GLN A 74 22.55 34.24 11.15
CA GLN A 74 22.88 32.94 10.54
C GLN A 74 21.78 31.90 10.67
N TYR A 75 20.76 32.14 11.50
CA TYR A 75 19.61 31.25 11.62
C TYR A 75 18.27 31.99 11.73
N LYS A 76 17.17 31.31 11.38
CA LYS A 76 15.81 31.83 11.49
C LYS A 76 14.83 30.76 11.98
N PHE A 77 13.83 31.19 12.74
CA PHE A 77 12.76 30.32 13.24
C PHE A 77 11.55 30.37 12.30
N GLY A 78 11.12 29.22 11.80
CA GLY A 78 9.82 29.07 11.15
C GLY A 78 8.77 28.47 12.09
N HIS A 79 7.63 28.06 11.55
CA HIS A 79 6.55 27.45 12.35
C HIS A 79 6.91 26.04 12.86
N THR A 80 7.45 25.18 11.98
CA THR A 80 7.77 23.78 12.29
C THR A 80 9.26 23.45 12.25
N LYS A 81 10.07 24.32 11.62
CA LYS A 81 11.49 24.10 11.34
C LYS A 81 12.32 25.32 11.72
N VAL A 82 13.56 25.07 12.09
CA VAL A 82 14.63 26.06 12.18
C VAL A 82 15.48 26.03 10.91
N PHE A 83 15.90 27.20 10.46
CA PHE A 83 16.58 27.43 9.19
C PHE A 83 17.98 27.95 9.46
N PHE A 84 18.99 27.41 8.79
CA PHE A 84 20.40 27.79 8.96
C PHE A 84 21.03 28.23 7.64
N LYS A 85 21.94 29.19 7.71
CA LYS A 85 22.84 29.52 6.61
C LYS A 85 23.81 28.37 6.36
N ALA A 86 24.42 28.36 5.17
CA ALA A 86 25.50 27.44 4.86
C ALA A 86 26.65 27.63 5.85
N GLY A 87 27.31 26.54 6.25
CA GLY A 87 28.42 26.53 7.22
C GLY A 87 27.99 26.43 8.69
N LEU A 88 26.93 27.11 9.13
CA LEU A 88 26.53 27.11 10.55
C LEU A 88 26.17 25.71 11.08
N LEU A 89 25.53 24.87 10.25
CA LEU A 89 25.22 23.51 10.66
C LEU A 89 26.48 22.65 10.84
N GLY A 90 27.50 22.87 10.01
CA GLY A 90 28.80 22.19 10.16
C GLY A 90 29.48 22.56 11.47
N LEU A 91 29.49 23.85 11.82
CA LEU A 91 29.99 24.33 13.11
C LEU A 91 29.26 23.68 14.30
N LEU A 92 27.93 23.56 14.21
CA LEU A 92 27.14 22.89 15.26
C LEU A 92 27.47 21.39 15.39
N GLU A 93 27.76 20.70 14.29
CA GLU A 93 28.23 19.31 14.33
C GLU A 93 29.63 19.19 14.94
N GLU A 94 30.56 20.07 14.56
CA GLU A 94 31.92 20.09 15.14
C GLU A 94 31.88 20.30 16.66
N MET A 95 31.12 21.30 17.13
CA MET A 95 30.93 21.53 18.57
C MET A 95 30.30 20.32 19.27
N ARG A 96 29.43 19.57 18.58
CA ARG A 96 28.76 18.39 19.11
C ARG A 96 29.73 17.22 19.21
N ASP A 97 30.55 17.01 18.20
CA ASP A 97 31.55 15.94 18.17
C ASP A 97 32.61 16.15 19.26
N GLU A 98 33.05 17.38 19.51
CA GLU A 98 33.94 17.68 20.65
C GLU A 98 33.32 17.31 22.00
N ARG A 99 32.02 17.60 22.19
CA ARG A 99 31.29 17.24 23.42
C ARG A 99 31.12 15.72 23.53
N LEU A 100 30.76 15.06 22.43
CA LEU A 100 30.60 13.61 22.37
C LEU A 100 31.92 12.89 22.66
N ALA A 101 33.04 13.35 22.10
CA ALA A 101 34.35 12.77 22.34
C ALA A 101 34.70 12.76 23.85
N LYS A 102 34.40 13.83 24.58
CA LYS A 102 34.59 13.89 26.05
C LYS A 102 33.72 12.87 26.78
N VAL A 103 32.42 12.80 26.45
CA VAL A 103 31.47 11.85 27.07
C VAL A 103 31.85 10.40 26.77
N LEU A 104 32.17 10.09 25.52
CA LEU A 104 32.60 8.76 25.09
C LEU A 104 33.90 8.34 25.78
N THR A 105 34.85 9.26 25.95
CA THR A 105 36.10 8.97 26.67
C THR A 105 35.82 8.61 28.14
N MET A 106 34.92 9.33 28.82
CA MET A 106 34.50 9.00 30.19
C MET A 106 33.80 7.63 30.26
N LEU A 107 32.90 7.35 29.32
CA LEU A 107 32.21 6.06 29.23
C LEU A 107 33.22 4.92 29.02
N GLN A 108 34.13 5.07 28.05
CA GLN A 108 35.19 4.10 27.78
C GLN A 108 36.08 3.88 29.00
N ALA A 109 36.47 4.94 29.72
CA ALA A 109 37.25 4.83 30.95
C ALA A 109 36.50 4.02 32.03
N ARG A 110 35.19 4.26 32.20
CA ARG A 110 34.35 3.52 33.15
C ARG A 110 34.21 2.05 32.76
N ILE A 111 34.00 1.75 31.48
CA ILE A 111 33.91 0.38 30.96
C ILE A 111 35.23 -0.36 31.15
N ARG A 112 36.37 0.24 30.72
CA ARG A 112 37.70 -0.35 30.92
C ARG A 112 38.00 -0.60 32.40
N GLY A 113 37.65 0.35 33.27
CA GLY A 113 37.78 0.20 34.72
C GLY A 113 36.90 -0.91 35.30
N TYR A 114 35.67 -1.07 34.83
CA TYR A 114 34.79 -2.16 35.23
C TYR A 114 35.34 -3.52 34.79
N LEU A 115 35.71 -3.66 33.52
CA LEU A 115 36.29 -4.89 32.97
C LEU A 115 37.54 -5.30 33.74
N MET A 116 38.43 -4.36 34.05
CA MET A 116 39.64 -4.67 34.80
C MET A 116 39.35 -5.06 36.27
N ARG A 117 38.32 -4.49 36.91
CA ARG A 117 37.90 -4.93 38.26
C ARG A 117 37.33 -6.35 38.25
N VAL A 118 36.52 -6.69 37.24
CA VAL A 118 36.02 -8.06 37.08
C VAL A 118 37.18 -9.03 36.86
N GLU A 119 38.13 -8.69 35.99
CA GLU A 119 39.30 -9.53 35.75
C GLU A 119 40.21 -9.62 36.98
N TYR A 120 40.39 -8.52 37.70
CA TYR A 120 41.15 -8.50 38.96
C TYR A 120 40.52 -9.42 40.02
N GLN A 121 39.19 -9.44 40.13
CA GLN A 121 38.50 -10.35 41.04
C GLN A 121 38.77 -11.82 40.65
N LYS A 122 38.75 -12.15 39.36
CA LYS A 122 39.15 -13.49 38.91
C LYS A 122 40.61 -13.81 39.25
N ILE A 123 41.52 -12.84 39.13
CA ILE A 123 42.93 -13.02 39.51
C ILE A 123 43.06 -13.29 41.02
N ILE A 124 42.34 -12.56 41.87
CA ILE A 124 42.30 -12.82 43.32
C ILE A 124 41.75 -14.21 43.60
N SER A 125 40.58 -14.56 43.04
CA SER A 125 39.98 -15.88 43.25
C SER A 125 40.89 -17.01 42.77
N ARG A 126 41.61 -16.82 41.65
CA ARG A 126 42.65 -17.77 41.20
C ARG A 126 43.78 -17.88 42.21
N ARG A 127 44.27 -16.77 42.75
CA ARG A 127 45.33 -16.77 43.78
C ARG A 127 44.91 -17.53 45.03
N GLU A 128 43.70 -17.30 45.54
CA GLU A 128 43.16 -18.02 46.69
C GLU A 128 42.94 -19.50 46.39
N ALA A 129 42.36 -19.82 45.23
CA ALA A 129 42.18 -21.19 44.78
C ALA A 129 43.51 -21.94 44.67
N ILE A 130 44.60 -21.29 44.24
CA ILE A 130 45.94 -21.91 44.18
C ILE A 130 46.38 -22.41 45.55
N TYR A 131 46.19 -21.64 46.64
CA TYR A 131 46.56 -22.09 47.98
C TYR A 131 45.77 -23.33 48.40
N THR A 132 44.45 -23.31 48.18
CA THR A 132 43.57 -24.45 48.49
C THR A 132 43.92 -25.68 47.66
N ILE A 133 44.17 -25.52 46.35
CA ILE A 133 44.58 -26.61 45.46
C ILE A 133 45.92 -27.18 45.91
N GLN A 134 46.93 -26.35 46.17
CA GLN A 134 48.24 -26.80 46.63
C GLN A 134 48.16 -27.55 47.95
N TRP A 135 47.40 -27.03 48.92
CA TRP A 135 47.20 -27.69 50.20
C TRP A 135 46.46 -29.03 50.03
N ASN A 136 45.37 -29.06 49.25
CA ASN A 136 44.62 -30.27 48.96
C ASN A 136 45.49 -31.33 48.26
N ILE A 137 46.35 -30.94 47.32
CA ILE A 137 47.28 -31.87 46.65
C ILE A 137 48.28 -32.45 47.67
N ARG A 138 48.83 -31.63 48.57
CA ARG A 138 49.73 -32.11 49.64
C ARG A 138 49.00 -33.05 50.61
N ALA A 139 47.81 -32.67 51.07
CA ALA A 139 46.98 -33.47 51.96
C ALA A 139 46.57 -34.81 51.30
N PHE A 140 46.14 -34.76 50.03
CA PHE A 140 45.83 -35.95 49.26
C PHE A 140 47.06 -36.84 49.08
N ASN A 141 48.24 -36.28 48.78
CA ASN A 141 49.47 -37.07 48.68
C ASN A 141 49.86 -37.75 49.99
N ALA A 142 49.60 -37.13 51.14
CA ALA A 142 49.83 -37.74 52.45
C ALA A 142 48.84 -38.89 52.73
N VAL A 143 47.58 -38.74 52.31
CA VAL A 143 46.49 -39.63 52.71
C VAL A 143 46.14 -40.69 51.65
N LYS A 144 46.52 -40.51 50.38
CA LYS A 144 46.18 -41.41 49.26
C LYS A 144 46.62 -42.87 49.49
N ASN A 145 47.71 -43.06 50.23
CA ASN A 145 48.25 -44.38 50.52
C ASN A 145 47.68 -44.99 51.81
N TRP A 146 46.97 -44.20 52.62
CA TRP A 146 46.37 -44.64 53.88
C TRP A 146 45.24 -45.64 53.65
N SER A 147 45.27 -46.77 54.36
CA SER A 147 44.34 -47.88 54.17
C SER A 147 42.87 -47.48 54.33
N TRP A 148 42.56 -46.61 55.29
CA TRP A 148 41.20 -46.09 55.52
C TRP A 148 40.70 -45.21 54.35
N MET A 149 41.57 -44.39 53.74
CA MET A 149 41.19 -43.57 52.58
C MET A 149 40.94 -44.43 51.33
N LYS A 150 41.76 -45.47 51.12
CA LYS A 150 41.55 -46.45 50.04
C LYS A 150 40.24 -47.20 50.20
N LEU A 151 39.88 -47.56 51.43
CA LEU A 151 38.60 -48.18 51.75
C LEU A 151 37.44 -47.22 51.46
N PHE A 152 37.53 -45.97 51.92
CA PHE A 152 36.52 -44.94 51.66
C PHE A 152 36.29 -44.72 50.16
N PHE A 153 37.33 -44.61 49.32
CA PHE A 153 37.14 -44.45 47.87
C PHE A 153 36.52 -45.68 47.20
N LYS A 154 36.71 -46.89 47.73
CA LYS A 154 36.03 -48.10 47.24
C LYS A 154 34.56 -48.16 47.67
N ILE A 155 34.23 -47.64 48.85
CA ILE A 155 32.86 -47.64 49.40
C ILE A 155 32.02 -46.47 48.86
N LYS A 156 32.60 -45.29 48.70
CA LYS A 156 31.88 -44.05 48.29
C LYS A 156 31.04 -44.20 47.02
N PRO A 157 31.52 -44.79 45.90
CA PRO A 157 30.69 -44.99 44.70
C PRO A 157 29.61 -46.07 44.86
N LEU A 158 29.72 -46.94 45.87
CA LEU A 158 28.68 -47.94 46.20
C LEU A 158 27.52 -47.31 47.00
N LEU A 159 27.68 -46.07 47.48
CA LEU A 159 26.63 -45.30 48.13
C LEU A 159 25.70 -44.71 47.06
N LYS A 160 24.59 -45.42 46.82
CA LYS A 160 23.54 -45.01 45.87
C LYS A 160 23.05 -43.57 46.01
N SER A 161 23.07 -43.00 47.22
CA SER A 161 22.53 -41.66 47.52
C SER A 161 23.21 -40.52 46.75
N ALA A 162 24.52 -40.60 46.51
CA ALA A 162 25.28 -39.47 45.96
C ALA A 162 25.07 -39.25 44.45
N GLN A 163 24.85 -40.32 43.68
CA GLN A 163 24.54 -40.22 42.25
C GLN A 163 23.08 -39.79 42.03
N THR A 164 22.15 -40.39 42.78
CA THR A 164 20.73 -40.06 42.69
C THR A 164 20.42 -38.61 43.05
N GLU A 165 21.14 -38.01 44.00
CA GLU A 165 20.90 -36.62 44.40
C GLU A 165 21.32 -35.62 43.31
N LYS A 166 22.43 -35.89 42.61
CA LYS A 166 22.91 -35.05 41.51
C LYS A 166 21.99 -35.13 40.29
N GLU A 167 21.54 -36.33 39.93
CA GLU A 167 20.59 -36.57 38.84
C GLU A 167 19.23 -35.89 39.14
N MET A 168 18.73 -36.03 40.37
CA MET A 168 17.49 -35.37 40.80
C MET A 168 17.59 -33.84 40.79
N SER A 169 18.75 -33.26 41.10
CA SER A 169 18.95 -31.82 41.02
C SER A 169 18.90 -31.32 39.57
N ASN A 170 19.59 -32.01 38.65
CA ASN A 170 19.59 -31.66 37.23
C ASN A 170 18.19 -31.77 36.62
N LEU A 171 17.49 -32.88 36.89
CA LEU A 171 16.17 -33.13 36.36
C LEU A 171 15.15 -32.09 36.83
N LYS A 172 15.26 -31.61 38.08
CA LYS A 172 14.40 -30.54 38.61
C LYS A 172 14.63 -29.21 37.90
N GLU A 173 15.88 -28.84 37.63
CA GLU A 173 16.17 -27.61 36.89
C GLU A 173 15.67 -27.67 35.45
N GLU A 174 15.86 -28.79 34.76
CA GLU A 174 15.38 -28.98 33.39
C GLU A 174 13.85 -28.97 33.32
N PHE A 175 13.19 -29.69 34.24
CA PHE A 175 11.74 -29.70 34.34
C PHE A 175 11.18 -28.28 34.56
N GLN A 176 11.79 -27.50 35.46
CA GLN A 176 11.34 -26.13 35.72
C GLN A 176 11.50 -25.22 34.50
N LYS A 177 12.65 -25.30 33.79
CA LYS A 177 12.88 -24.52 32.57
C LYS A 177 11.90 -24.89 31.45
N LEU A 178 11.65 -26.18 31.24
CA LEU A 178 10.71 -26.66 30.24
C LEU A 178 9.28 -26.22 30.55
N LYS A 179 8.87 -26.30 31.82
CA LYS A 179 7.55 -25.84 32.27
C LYS A 179 7.34 -24.35 32.04
N GLU A 180 8.30 -23.51 32.40
CA GLU A 180 8.23 -22.06 32.18
C GLU A 180 8.23 -21.69 30.69
N ALA A 181 9.00 -22.41 29.87
CA ALA A 181 9.03 -22.21 28.43
C ALA A 181 7.69 -22.59 27.77
N LEU A 182 7.09 -23.71 28.20
CA LEU A 182 5.79 -24.17 27.71
C LEU A 182 4.70 -23.15 28.04
N GLU A 183 4.64 -22.69 29.29
CA GLU A 183 3.62 -21.72 29.75
C GLU A 183 3.72 -20.39 28.98
N LYS A 184 4.93 -19.87 28.77
CA LYS A 184 5.16 -18.66 27.95
C LYS A 184 4.76 -18.86 26.49
N SER A 185 5.05 -20.03 25.93
CA SER A 185 4.72 -20.35 24.54
C SER A 185 3.21 -20.48 24.34
N GLU A 186 2.50 -21.12 25.28
CA GLU A 186 1.05 -21.27 25.22
C GLU A 186 0.31 -19.93 25.38
N ALA A 187 0.77 -19.06 26.29
CA ALA A 187 0.21 -17.72 26.43
C ALA A 187 0.37 -16.91 25.14
N LYS A 188 1.58 -16.91 24.56
CA LYS A 188 1.86 -16.20 23.31
C LYS A 188 1.08 -16.77 22.12
N ARG A 189 0.87 -18.08 22.06
CA ARG A 189 0.04 -18.72 21.02
C ARG A 189 -1.40 -18.23 21.10
N LYS A 190 -2.01 -18.19 22.29
CA LYS A 190 -3.39 -17.71 22.48
C LYS A 190 -3.55 -16.25 22.06
N GLU A 191 -2.63 -15.36 22.47
CA GLU A 191 -2.68 -13.95 22.06
C GLU A 191 -2.58 -13.77 20.53
N LEU A 192 -1.77 -14.60 19.86
CA LEU A 192 -1.63 -14.55 18.40
C LEU A 192 -2.85 -15.12 17.69
N GLU A 193 -3.46 -16.18 18.21
CA GLU A 193 -4.70 -16.75 17.67
C GLU A 193 -5.86 -15.74 17.76
N GLU A 194 -5.99 -15.03 18.90
CA GLU A 194 -7.01 -13.97 19.06
C GLU A 194 -6.82 -12.83 18.06
N LYS A 195 -5.58 -12.35 17.87
CA LYS A 195 -5.27 -11.32 16.86
C LYS A 195 -5.50 -11.81 15.43
N GLN A 196 -5.22 -13.08 15.16
CA GLN A 196 -5.46 -13.65 13.84
C GLN A 196 -6.95 -13.66 13.51
N VAL A 197 -7.80 -14.02 14.48
CA VAL A 197 -9.26 -13.99 14.31
C VAL A 197 -9.76 -12.56 14.04
N SER A 198 -9.29 -11.56 14.80
CA SER A 198 -9.73 -10.17 14.57
C SER A 198 -9.31 -9.66 13.19
N MET A 199 -8.07 -9.95 12.77
CA MET A 199 -7.56 -9.56 11.45
C MET A 199 -8.30 -10.24 10.30
N ILE A 200 -8.70 -11.51 10.47
CA ILE A 200 -9.51 -12.23 9.47
C ILE A 200 -10.90 -11.59 9.36
N GLN A 201 -11.50 -11.20 10.49
CA GLN A 201 -12.80 -10.53 10.51
C GLN A 201 -12.72 -9.15 9.83
N GLU A 202 -11.74 -8.32 10.17
CA GLU A 202 -11.52 -7.02 9.52
C GLU A 202 -11.30 -7.16 8.01
N LYS A 203 -10.51 -8.16 7.59
CA LYS A 203 -10.31 -8.47 6.17
C LYS A 203 -11.64 -8.83 5.48
N HIS A 204 -12.47 -9.65 6.13
CA HIS A 204 -13.78 -10.03 5.58
C HIS A 204 -14.71 -8.82 5.47
N ASP A 205 -14.76 -7.97 6.50
CA ASP A 205 -15.59 -6.76 6.51
C ASP A 205 -15.16 -5.78 5.41
N LEU A 206 -13.84 -5.57 5.24
CA LEU A 206 -13.30 -4.76 4.15
C LEU A 206 -13.59 -5.35 2.77
N ALA A 207 -13.56 -6.68 2.62
CA ALA A 207 -13.91 -7.33 1.36
C ALA A 207 -15.40 -7.13 1.01
N LEU A 208 -16.29 -7.20 2.00
CA LEU A 208 -17.71 -6.89 1.81
C LEU A 208 -17.95 -5.43 1.45
N GLN A 209 -17.26 -4.49 2.12
CA GLN A 209 -17.34 -3.07 1.78
C GLN A 209 -16.83 -2.80 0.36
N LEU A 210 -15.72 -3.42 -0.03
CA LEU A 210 -15.18 -3.28 -1.38
C LEU A 210 -16.17 -3.80 -2.43
N GLN A 211 -16.80 -4.95 -2.20
CA GLN A 211 -17.81 -5.48 -3.10
C GLN A 211 -19.01 -4.54 -3.23
N ALA A 212 -19.51 -4.01 -2.11
CA ALA A 212 -20.63 -3.07 -2.11
C ALA A 212 -20.29 -1.76 -2.87
N GLU A 213 -19.08 -1.23 -2.71
CA GLU A 213 -18.62 -0.06 -3.47
C GLU A 213 -18.43 -0.36 -4.97
N GLN A 214 -17.99 -1.57 -5.33
CA GLN A 214 -17.91 -2.00 -6.73
C GLN A 214 -19.29 -2.10 -7.37
N ASP A 215 -20.28 -2.67 -6.66
CA ASP A 215 -21.66 -2.76 -7.14
C ASP A 215 -22.27 -1.35 -7.28
N ASN A 216 -22.05 -0.45 -6.31
CA ASN A 216 -22.47 0.95 -6.39
C ASN A 216 -21.84 1.70 -7.57
N LEU A 217 -20.56 1.43 -7.85
CA LEU A 217 -19.86 2.02 -8.99
C LEU A 217 -20.44 1.52 -10.31
N ALA A 218 -20.69 0.21 -10.43
CA ALA A 218 -21.32 -0.37 -11.61
C ALA A 218 -22.72 0.22 -11.87
N ASP A 219 -23.53 0.38 -10.82
CA ASP A 219 -24.84 1.06 -10.91
C ASP A 219 -24.71 2.52 -11.37
N ALA A 220 -23.69 3.23 -10.90
CA ALA A 220 -23.43 4.62 -11.29
C ALA A 220 -22.95 4.72 -12.74
N GLU A 221 -22.11 3.79 -13.19
CA GLU A 221 -21.65 3.66 -14.58
C GLU A 221 -22.82 3.37 -15.52
N GLU A 222 -23.71 2.43 -15.17
CA GLU A 222 -24.89 2.12 -15.98
C GLU A 222 -25.82 3.34 -16.10
N ARG A 223 -26.03 4.09 -15.01
CA ARG A 223 -26.80 5.35 -15.04
C ARG A 223 -26.13 6.39 -15.94
N CYS A 224 -24.80 6.53 -15.89
CA CYS A 224 -24.08 7.45 -16.76
C CYS A 224 -24.21 7.05 -18.23
N ASP A 225 -24.09 5.77 -18.55
CA ASP A 225 -24.25 5.25 -19.91
C ASP A 225 -25.67 5.47 -20.44
N LEU A 226 -26.70 5.26 -19.62
CA LEU A 226 -28.08 5.56 -19.98
C LEU A 226 -28.29 7.05 -20.25
N LEU A 227 -27.70 7.93 -19.44
CA LEU A 227 -27.74 9.38 -19.65
C LEU A 227 -27.00 9.80 -20.92
N ILE A 228 -25.85 9.19 -21.22
CA ILE A 228 -25.11 9.45 -22.46
C ILE A 228 -25.95 9.02 -23.68
N LYS A 229 -26.56 7.84 -23.65
CA LYS A 229 -27.46 7.38 -24.73
C LYS A 229 -28.65 8.32 -24.91
N SER A 230 -29.28 8.74 -23.81
CA SER A 230 -30.39 9.70 -23.85
C SER A 230 -29.96 11.06 -24.41
N LYS A 231 -28.79 11.56 -24.00
CA LYS A 231 -28.21 12.80 -24.51
C LYS A 231 -28.00 12.73 -26.02
N ILE A 232 -27.42 11.66 -26.54
CA ILE A 232 -27.21 11.48 -27.99
C ILE A 232 -28.55 11.51 -28.74
N GLN A 233 -29.58 10.84 -28.22
CA GLN A 233 -30.92 10.85 -28.82
C GLN A 233 -31.56 12.24 -28.81
N LEU A 234 -31.39 13.00 -27.72
CA LEU A 234 -31.90 14.36 -27.60
C LEU A 234 -31.15 15.32 -28.52
N GLU A 235 -29.83 15.20 -28.62
CA GLU A 235 -29.01 15.98 -29.56
C GLU A 235 -29.43 15.72 -31.01
N ALA A 236 -29.71 14.47 -31.37
CA ALA A 236 -30.24 14.12 -32.69
C ALA A 236 -31.60 14.77 -32.97
N LYS A 237 -32.54 14.73 -31.99
CA LYS A 237 -33.85 15.39 -32.12
C LYS A 237 -33.75 16.90 -32.22
N VAL A 238 -32.84 17.51 -31.46
CA VAL A 238 -32.58 18.96 -31.53
C VAL A 238 -32.10 19.33 -32.93
N LYS A 239 -31.19 18.53 -33.50
CA LYS A 239 -30.70 18.77 -34.87
C LYS A 239 -31.80 18.63 -35.93
N GLU A 240 -32.62 17.58 -35.84
CA GLU A 240 -33.76 17.37 -36.75
C GLU A 240 -34.77 18.53 -36.65
N LEU A 241 -35.07 19.00 -35.43
CA LEU A 241 -35.96 20.14 -35.24
C LEU A 241 -35.36 21.45 -35.74
N GLN A 242 -34.04 21.65 -35.64
CA GLN A 242 -33.36 22.81 -36.20
C GLN A 242 -33.44 22.82 -37.73
N GLU A 243 -33.09 21.71 -38.39
CA GLU A 243 -33.21 21.56 -39.85
C GLU A 243 -34.66 21.85 -40.31
N ARG A 244 -35.65 21.33 -39.58
CA ARG A 244 -37.07 21.56 -39.91
C ARG A 244 -37.52 23.01 -39.68
N VAL A 245 -36.94 23.71 -38.71
CA VAL A 245 -37.21 25.15 -38.50
C VAL A 245 -36.59 25.96 -39.63
N GLU A 246 -35.36 25.63 -40.04
CA GLU A 246 -34.69 26.28 -41.18
C GLU A 246 -35.51 26.12 -42.47
N ASP A 247 -36.02 24.91 -42.76
CA ASP A 247 -36.90 24.66 -43.91
C ASP A 247 -38.19 25.50 -43.85
N GLU A 248 -38.85 25.59 -42.69
CA GLU A 248 -40.08 26.37 -42.52
C GLU A 248 -39.82 27.89 -42.59
N GLU A 249 -38.66 28.35 -42.11
CA GLU A 249 -38.21 29.74 -42.26
C GLU A 249 -37.95 30.09 -43.72
N GLU A 250 -37.29 29.22 -44.48
CA GLU A 250 -37.11 29.38 -45.93
C GLU A 250 -38.46 29.43 -46.65
N MET A 251 -39.37 28.48 -46.37
CA MET A 251 -40.71 28.46 -46.94
C MET A 251 -41.54 29.71 -46.58
N SER A 252 -41.42 30.20 -45.35
CA SER A 252 -42.06 31.44 -44.91
C SER A 252 -41.51 32.65 -45.66
N SER A 253 -40.18 32.70 -45.87
CA SER A 253 -39.53 33.75 -46.66
C SER A 253 -39.99 33.72 -48.13
N GLU A 254 -40.13 32.54 -48.72
CA GLU A 254 -40.66 32.40 -50.08
C GLU A 254 -42.12 32.85 -50.19
N LEU A 255 -42.95 32.45 -49.22
CA LEU A 255 -44.37 32.83 -49.19
C LEU A 255 -44.53 34.33 -49.00
N THR A 256 -43.72 34.95 -48.15
CA THR A 256 -43.72 36.41 -47.99
C THR A 256 -43.24 37.13 -49.25
N ALA A 257 -42.22 36.61 -49.95
CA ALA A 257 -41.79 37.14 -51.24
C ALA A 257 -42.88 37.01 -52.33
N LYS A 258 -43.55 35.85 -52.42
CA LYS A 258 -44.68 35.61 -53.33
C LYS A 258 -45.86 36.53 -53.01
N LYS A 259 -46.20 36.68 -51.73
CA LYS A 259 -47.24 37.60 -51.26
C LYS A 259 -46.94 39.03 -51.69
N ARG A 260 -45.71 39.50 -51.50
CA ARG A 260 -45.30 40.86 -51.89
C ARG A 260 -45.44 41.09 -53.40
N LYS A 261 -45.05 40.12 -54.23
CA LYS A 261 -45.26 40.18 -55.69
C LYS A 261 -46.74 40.29 -56.06
N LEU A 262 -47.60 39.49 -55.43
CA LEU A 262 -49.04 39.53 -55.66
C LEU A 262 -49.67 40.85 -55.17
N GLU A 263 -49.16 41.41 -54.08
CA GLU A 263 -49.57 42.74 -53.59
C GLU A 263 -49.17 43.84 -54.57
N ASP A 264 -47.95 43.79 -55.11
CA ASP A 264 -47.45 44.72 -56.13
C ASP A 264 -48.28 44.61 -57.43
N GLU A 265 -48.56 43.40 -57.92
CA GLU A 265 -49.43 43.16 -59.09
C GLU A 265 -50.86 43.67 -58.86
N CYS A 266 -51.43 43.41 -57.68
CA CYS A 266 -52.75 43.97 -57.30
C CYS A 266 -52.74 45.50 -57.29
N ALA A 267 -51.65 46.13 -56.84
CA ALA A 267 -51.52 47.58 -56.81
C ALA A 267 -51.39 48.18 -58.21
N GLU A 268 -50.61 47.55 -59.10
CA GLU A 268 -50.54 47.94 -60.52
C GLU A 268 -51.91 47.83 -61.20
N LEU A 269 -52.61 46.71 -61.03
CA LEU A 269 -53.95 46.52 -61.60
C LEU A 269 -54.96 47.56 -61.09
N LYS A 270 -54.90 47.93 -59.80
CA LYS A 270 -55.74 49.02 -59.27
C LYS A 270 -55.43 50.35 -59.94
N LYS A 271 -54.15 50.66 -60.14
CA LYS A 271 -53.74 51.89 -60.83
C LYS A 271 -54.20 51.88 -62.29
N ASP A 272 -54.08 50.76 -62.98
CA ASP A 272 -54.55 50.61 -64.36
C ASP A 272 -56.08 50.79 -64.44
N ILE A 273 -56.83 50.30 -63.45
CA ILE A 273 -58.27 50.55 -63.33
C ILE A 273 -58.55 52.06 -63.13
N ASP A 274 -57.85 52.72 -62.21
CA ASP A 274 -58.01 54.16 -61.97
C ASP A 274 -57.68 54.99 -63.23
N ASP A 275 -56.61 54.65 -63.93
CA ASP A 275 -56.21 55.30 -65.19
C ASP A 275 -57.27 55.05 -66.28
N LEU A 276 -57.80 53.83 -66.39
CA LEU A 276 -58.90 53.50 -67.31
C LEU A 276 -60.18 54.28 -66.96
N GLU A 277 -60.53 54.43 -65.68
CA GLU A 277 -61.67 55.26 -65.25
C GLU A 277 -61.48 56.73 -65.64
N ILE A 278 -60.26 57.28 -65.51
CA ILE A 278 -59.93 58.63 -65.96
C ILE A 278 -60.07 58.74 -67.49
N THR A 279 -59.59 57.76 -68.25
CA THR A 279 -59.76 57.77 -69.71
C THR A 279 -61.22 57.64 -70.13
N LEU A 280 -62.01 56.81 -69.44
CA LEU A 280 -63.44 56.66 -69.67
C LEU A 280 -64.16 57.99 -69.44
N ALA A 281 -63.90 58.66 -68.31
CA ALA A 281 -64.47 59.97 -68.01
C ALA A 281 -64.09 61.03 -69.06
N LYS A 282 -62.87 60.97 -69.60
CA LYS A 282 -62.43 61.86 -70.68
C LYS A 282 -63.17 61.58 -71.99
N VAL A 283 -63.30 60.30 -72.38
CA VAL A 283 -64.05 59.87 -73.56
C VAL A 283 -65.54 60.21 -73.44
N GLU A 284 -66.14 60.06 -72.26
CA GLU A 284 -67.53 60.48 -72.01
C GLU A 284 -67.72 61.99 -72.17
N LYS A 285 -66.73 62.79 -71.72
CA LYS A 285 -66.74 64.24 -71.89
C LYS A 285 -66.60 64.66 -73.36
N GLU A 286 -65.75 63.96 -74.12
CA GLU A 286 -65.60 64.14 -75.56
C GLU A 286 -66.87 63.70 -76.32
N LYS A 287 -67.51 62.60 -75.91
CA LYS A 287 -68.80 62.13 -76.42
C LYS A 287 -69.90 63.17 -76.20
N HIS A 288 -70.01 63.75 -74.99
CA HIS A 288 -70.98 64.82 -74.76
C HIS A 288 -70.69 66.08 -75.60
N ALA A 289 -69.42 66.40 -75.85
CA ALA A 289 -69.06 67.50 -76.74
C ALA A 289 -69.47 67.23 -78.20
N THR A 290 -69.36 65.98 -78.68
CA THR A 290 -69.80 65.60 -80.03
C THR A 290 -71.32 65.49 -80.14
N GLU A 291 -72.02 64.96 -79.12
CA GLU A 291 -73.48 64.96 -79.05
C GLU A 291 -74.06 66.38 -79.12
N ASN A 292 -73.45 67.34 -78.43
CA ASN A 292 -73.86 68.75 -78.51
C ASN A 292 -73.62 69.36 -79.91
N LYS A 293 -72.53 69.00 -80.60
CA LYS A 293 -72.31 69.40 -82.00
C LYS A 293 -73.35 68.79 -82.94
N VAL A 294 -73.73 67.54 -82.74
CA VAL A 294 -74.78 66.86 -83.53
C VAL A 294 -76.14 67.53 -83.30
N LYS A 295 -76.44 67.94 -82.07
CA LYS A 295 -77.69 68.65 -81.75
C LYS A 295 -77.81 70.00 -82.47
N ASN A 296 -76.71 70.77 -82.51
CA ASN A 296 -76.68 72.04 -83.25
C ASN A 296 -76.82 71.84 -84.76
N LEU A 297 -76.24 70.77 -85.32
CA LEU A 297 -76.38 70.45 -86.75
C LEU A 297 -77.80 69.96 -87.11
N ILE A 298 -78.54 69.37 -86.17
CA ILE A 298 -79.96 68.99 -86.37
C ILE A 298 -80.87 70.23 -86.40
N GLU A 299 -80.56 71.28 -85.63
CA GLU A 299 -81.30 72.56 -85.67
C GLU A 299 -81.02 73.35 -86.96
N GLU A 300 -79.82 73.27 -87.54
CA GLU A 300 -79.50 73.85 -88.84
C GLU A 300 -80.17 73.11 -90.02
N MET A 301 -80.35 71.79 -89.92
CA MET A 301 -81.09 71.01 -90.94
C MET A 301 -82.58 71.40 -91.02
N ALA A 302 -83.22 71.70 -89.89
CA ALA A 302 -84.64 72.11 -89.86
C ALA A 302 -84.88 73.48 -90.54
N GLY A 303 -83.89 74.38 -90.52
CA GLY A 303 -83.95 75.68 -91.21
C GLY A 303 -83.75 75.58 -92.73
N LEU A 304 -83.06 74.54 -93.22
CA LEU A 304 -82.83 74.32 -94.65
C LEU A 304 -84.04 73.68 -95.35
N ASP A 305 -84.88 72.94 -94.62
CA ASP A 305 -86.09 72.30 -95.17
C ASP A 305 -87.22 73.32 -95.50
N GLU A 306 -87.26 74.50 -94.86
CA GLU A 306 -88.23 75.56 -95.18
C GLU A 306 -87.89 76.34 -96.47
N ILE A 307 -86.62 76.33 -96.88
CA ILE A 307 -86.12 77.02 -98.09
C ILE A 307 -86.32 76.13 -99.34
N ILE A 308 -86.26 74.80 -99.18
CA ILE A 308 -86.42 73.82 -100.26
C ILE A 308 -87.85 73.81 -100.84
N ALA A 309 -88.87 74.18 -100.06
CA ALA A 309 -90.26 74.29 -100.52
C ALA A 309 -90.54 75.51 -101.42
N LYS A 310 -89.71 76.56 -101.36
CA LYS A 310 -89.85 77.77 -102.22
C LYS A 310 -89.11 77.63 -103.55
N LEU A 311 -88.01 76.86 -103.60
CA LEU A 311 -87.18 76.66 -104.80
C LEU A 311 -87.70 75.57 -105.76
N THR A 312 -88.68 74.76 -105.34
CA THR A 312 -89.28 73.70 -106.17
C THR A 312 -90.27 74.22 -107.24
N LYS A 313 -90.62 75.52 -107.23
CA LYS A 313 -91.47 76.14 -108.25
C LYS A 313 -90.70 76.87 -109.38
N GLU A 314 -89.40 77.09 -109.23
CA GLU A 314 -88.56 77.75 -110.25
C GLU A 314 -87.61 76.79 -111.01
N LYS A 315 -87.42 75.56 -110.52
CA LYS A 315 -86.56 74.52 -111.15
C LYS A 315 -87.07 73.99 -112.51
N LYS A 316 -88.31 74.33 -112.91
CA LYS A 316 -88.92 73.85 -114.16
C LYS A 316 -88.62 74.74 -115.39
N ALA A 317 -87.88 75.84 -115.22
CA ALA A 317 -87.56 76.80 -116.28
C ALA A 317 -86.06 76.93 -116.61
N LEU A 318 -85.19 76.12 -116.00
CA LEU A 318 -83.74 76.07 -116.28
C LEU A 318 -83.29 74.66 -116.65
N GLN A 319 -84.04 74.11 -117.61
CA GLN A 319 -83.59 73.10 -118.55
C GLN A 319 -82.33 73.60 -119.32
N GLU A 320 -81.55 72.65 -119.84
CA GLU A 320 -80.85 72.79 -121.13
C GLU A 320 -79.51 73.56 -121.21
N ALA A 321 -78.88 73.94 -120.10
CA ALA A 321 -77.62 74.71 -120.16
C ALA A 321 -76.40 74.14 -119.42
N HIS A 322 -76.23 72.82 -119.24
CA HIS A 322 -74.87 72.32 -118.98
C HIS A 322 -74.57 70.85 -119.31
N GLN A 323 -75.05 70.38 -120.47
CA GLN A 323 -74.45 69.24 -121.17
C GLN A 323 -73.15 69.69 -121.89
N GLN A 324 -72.27 70.40 -121.18
CA GLN A 324 -70.99 70.97 -121.66
C GLN A 324 -69.96 71.13 -120.52
N ALA A 325 -70.16 70.45 -119.38
CA ALA A 325 -69.14 70.27 -118.32
C ALA A 325 -68.89 68.78 -118.02
N LEU A 326 -69.30 67.91 -118.95
CA LEU A 326 -69.07 66.48 -118.90
C LEU A 326 -67.80 66.04 -119.67
N ASP A 327 -67.11 66.96 -120.37
CA ASP A 327 -65.96 66.62 -121.22
C ASP A 327 -64.59 67.14 -120.73
N ASP A 328 -64.52 67.97 -119.66
CA ASP A 328 -63.25 68.59 -119.21
C ASP A 328 -62.66 68.03 -117.89
N LEU A 329 -63.25 67.00 -117.28
CA LEU A 329 -62.68 66.32 -116.10
C LEU A 329 -61.95 65.01 -116.45
N GLN A 330 -61.47 64.87 -117.69
CA GLN A 330 -60.62 63.77 -118.13
C GLN A 330 -59.11 64.15 -118.13
N ALA A 331 -58.78 65.41 -117.80
CA ALA A 331 -57.41 65.95 -117.84
C ALA A 331 -56.77 66.26 -116.47
N GLU A 332 -57.51 66.10 -115.35
CA GLU A 332 -56.95 66.21 -113.99
C GLU A 332 -56.66 64.84 -113.34
N GLU A 333 -56.88 63.73 -114.05
CA GLU A 333 -56.47 62.39 -113.60
C GLU A 333 -54.95 62.14 -113.70
N ASP A 334 -54.20 62.96 -114.43
CA ASP A 334 -52.75 62.80 -114.60
C ASP A 334 -51.87 63.52 -113.55
N LYS A 335 -52.45 64.27 -112.60
CA LYS A 335 -51.68 64.87 -111.48
C LYS A 335 -51.68 64.05 -110.19
N VAL A 336 -52.56 63.04 -110.07
CA VAL A 336 -52.68 62.18 -108.88
C VAL A 336 -51.56 61.12 -108.80
N ASN A 337 -50.89 60.81 -109.91
CA ASN A 337 -49.89 59.73 -109.95
C ASN A 337 -48.46 60.12 -109.51
N THR A 338 -48.15 61.41 -109.38
CA THR A 338 -46.83 61.89 -108.90
C THR A 338 -46.81 62.32 -107.44
N LEU A 339 -47.97 62.56 -106.80
CA LEU A 339 -48.05 62.89 -105.36
C LEU A 339 -48.35 61.67 -104.46
N THR A 340 -48.98 60.62 -104.99
CA THR A 340 -49.28 59.40 -104.24
C THR A 340 -48.03 58.55 -103.95
N LYS A 341 -46.97 58.67 -104.78
CA LYS A 341 -45.68 57.98 -104.58
C LYS A 341 -44.75 58.66 -103.57
N ALA A 342 -44.97 59.95 -103.26
CA ALA A 342 -44.21 60.68 -102.25
C ALA A 342 -44.86 60.60 -100.84
N LYS A 343 -46.20 60.46 -100.77
CA LYS A 343 -46.94 60.27 -99.52
C LYS A 343 -46.66 58.90 -98.87
N VAL A 344 -46.66 57.81 -99.65
CA VAL A 344 -46.35 56.45 -99.17
C VAL A 344 -44.91 56.31 -98.67
N LYS A 345 -43.94 57.09 -99.19
CA LYS A 345 -42.55 57.06 -98.72
C LYS A 345 -42.29 57.88 -97.44
N LEU A 346 -43.15 58.85 -97.13
CA LEU A 346 -43.06 59.64 -95.90
C LEU A 346 -43.91 59.04 -94.77
N GLU A 347 -45.04 58.40 -95.08
CA GLU A 347 -45.83 57.62 -94.10
C GLU A 347 -45.06 56.37 -93.63
N GLN A 348 -44.31 55.69 -94.52
CA GLN A 348 -43.43 54.57 -94.13
C GLN A 348 -42.22 55.01 -93.27
N GLN A 349 -41.71 56.23 -93.45
CA GLN A 349 -40.60 56.76 -92.63
C GLN A 349 -41.07 57.28 -91.26
N VAL A 350 -42.34 57.67 -91.13
CA VAL A 350 -42.95 58.05 -89.84
C VAL A 350 -43.34 56.81 -89.05
N ASP A 351 -43.95 55.79 -89.68
CA ASP A 351 -44.27 54.52 -89.01
C ASP A 351 -42.99 53.77 -88.56
N ASP A 352 -41.91 53.78 -89.34
CA ASP A 352 -40.63 53.14 -88.97
C ASP A 352 -39.89 53.90 -87.84
N LEU A 353 -40.05 55.23 -87.75
CA LEU A 353 -39.48 56.05 -86.67
C LEU A 353 -40.33 56.05 -85.40
N GLU A 354 -41.67 55.98 -85.51
CA GLU A 354 -42.58 55.80 -84.39
C GLU A 354 -42.48 54.38 -83.81
N SER A 355 -42.36 53.36 -84.67
CA SER A 355 -42.06 51.98 -84.23
C SER A 355 -40.70 51.88 -83.55
N SER A 356 -39.66 52.53 -84.10
CA SER A 356 -38.34 52.57 -83.47
C SER A 356 -38.36 53.33 -82.13
N LEU A 357 -39.07 54.45 -82.01
CA LEU A 357 -39.17 55.21 -80.76
C LEU A 357 -39.96 54.46 -79.67
N GLU A 358 -41.04 53.77 -80.04
CA GLU A 358 -41.83 52.96 -79.11
C GLU A 358 -41.07 51.70 -78.66
N GLN A 359 -40.28 51.10 -79.56
CA GLN A 359 -39.39 49.98 -79.26
C GLN A 359 -38.19 50.43 -78.39
N GLU A 360 -37.62 51.61 -78.63
CA GLU A 360 -36.55 52.20 -77.80
C GLU A 360 -37.06 52.54 -76.38
N LYS A 361 -38.29 53.07 -76.24
CA LYS A 361 -38.92 53.32 -74.93
C LYS A 361 -39.21 52.02 -74.17
N LYS A 362 -39.67 50.98 -74.86
CA LYS A 362 -39.94 49.67 -74.27
C LYS A 362 -38.65 48.99 -73.82
N VAL A 363 -37.62 48.99 -74.66
CA VAL A 363 -36.28 48.49 -74.30
C VAL A 363 -35.67 49.29 -73.16
N ARG A 364 -35.85 50.63 -73.11
CA ARG A 364 -35.36 51.45 -72.00
C ARG A 364 -36.10 51.18 -70.69
N MET A 365 -37.42 51.01 -70.70
CA MET A 365 -38.19 50.62 -69.50
C MET A 365 -37.82 49.20 -69.03
N ASP A 366 -37.64 48.27 -69.96
CA ASP A 366 -37.20 46.91 -69.65
C ASP A 366 -35.76 46.91 -69.10
N LEU A 367 -34.88 47.79 -69.60
CA LEU A 367 -33.53 47.99 -69.08
C LEU A 367 -33.53 48.65 -67.69
N GLU A 368 -34.40 49.63 -67.42
CA GLU A 368 -34.55 50.25 -66.10
C GLU A 368 -35.18 49.27 -65.08
N ARG A 369 -36.13 48.42 -65.51
CA ARG A 369 -36.66 47.31 -64.69
C ARG A 369 -35.60 46.26 -64.41
N ALA A 370 -34.84 45.83 -65.43
CA ALA A 370 -33.74 44.88 -65.27
C ALA A 370 -32.65 45.46 -64.37
N LYS A 371 -32.33 46.75 -64.49
CA LYS A 371 -31.38 47.45 -63.62
C LYS A 371 -31.85 47.48 -62.17
N ARG A 372 -33.12 47.82 -61.89
CA ARG A 372 -33.67 47.77 -60.52
C ARG A 372 -33.70 46.36 -59.95
N LYS A 373 -33.98 45.36 -60.78
CA LYS A 373 -33.98 43.95 -60.38
C LYS A 373 -32.56 43.50 -60.02
N LEU A 374 -31.59 43.81 -60.87
CA LEU A 374 -30.17 43.55 -60.62
C LEU A 374 -29.62 44.34 -59.42
N GLU A 375 -30.08 45.57 -59.19
CA GLU A 375 -29.73 46.35 -57.98
C GLU A 375 -30.33 45.73 -56.71
N GLY A 376 -31.55 45.17 -56.79
CA GLY A 376 -32.18 44.41 -55.71
C GLY A 376 -31.47 43.08 -55.44
N ASP A 377 -31.16 42.32 -56.49
CA ASP A 377 -30.42 41.05 -56.41
C ASP A 377 -29.00 41.28 -55.89
N LEU A 378 -28.34 42.37 -56.28
CA LEU A 378 -27.04 42.78 -55.76
C LEU A 378 -27.12 43.10 -54.26
N LYS A 379 -28.20 43.73 -53.82
CA LYS A 379 -28.39 44.09 -52.40
C LYS A 379 -28.68 42.86 -51.54
N LEU A 380 -29.52 41.94 -52.01
CA LEU A 380 -29.75 40.64 -51.37
C LEU A 380 -28.48 39.80 -51.32
N SER A 381 -27.68 39.82 -52.39
CA SER A 381 -26.38 39.15 -52.42
C SER A 381 -25.38 39.79 -51.44
N GLN A 382 -25.40 41.11 -51.26
CA GLN A 382 -24.59 41.79 -50.25
C GLN A 382 -25.03 41.47 -48.82
N GLU A 383 -26.34 41.40 -48.56
CA GLU A 383 -26.89 41.00 -47.26
C GLU A 383 -26.52 39.53 -46.95
N SER A 384 -26.67 38.63 -47.92
CA SER A 384 -26.25 37.22 -47.79
C SER A 384 -24.73 37.07 -47.55
N VAL A 385 -23.89 37.89 -48.19
CA VAL A 385 -22.45 37.91 -47.92
C VAL A 385 -22.15 38.41 -46.50
N MET A 386 -22.87 39.42 -46.01
CA MET A 386 -22.72 39.92 -44.64
C MET A 386 -23.14 38.86 -43.60
N ASP A 387 -24.22 38.14 -43.85
CA ASP A 387 -24.68 37.05 -42.97
C ASP A 387 -23.67 35.90 -42.96
N LEU A 388 -23.14 35.50 -44.13
CA LEU A 388 -22.08 34.51 -44.24
C LEU A 388 -20.77 34.96 -43.57
N GLU A 389 -20.43 36.25 -43.60
CA GLU A 389 -19.28 36.81 -42.88
C GLU A 389 -19.48 36.78 -41.35
N ASN A 390 -20.70 37.04 -40.89
CA ASN A 390 -21.07 36.91 -39.48
C ASN A 390 -21.01 35.44 -39.00
N ASP A 391 -21.56 34.51 -39.78
CA ASP A 391 -21.52 33.08 -39.48
C ASP A 391 -20.08 32.57 -39.48
N LYS A 392 -19.25 33.02 -40.42
CA LYS A 392 -17.82 32.75 -40.43
C LYS A 392 -17.13 33.26 -39.15
N GLN A 393 -17.43 34.48 -38.70
CA GLN A 393 -16.88 34.99 -37.43
C GLN A 393 -17.32 34.15 -36.23
N GLN A 394 -18.60 33.77 -36.16
CA GLN A 394 -19.11 32.92 -35.08
C GLN A 394 -18.48 31.52 -35.10
N LEU A 395 -18.26 30.95 -36.29
CA LEU A 395 -17.58 29.67 -36.46
C LEU A 395 -16.10 29.78 -36.07
N ASP A 396 -15.41 30.85 -36.44
CA ASP A 396 -14.01 31.11 -36.04
C ASP A 396 -13.88 31.28 -34.52
N GLU A 397 -14.83 31.92 -33.85
CA GLU A 397 -14.86 32.02 -32.38
C GLU A 397 -15.13 30.66 -31.71
N LYS A 398 -16.06 29.87 -32.24
CA LYS A 398 -16.30 28.49 -31.78
C LYS A 398 -15.06 27.63 -31.99
N LEU A 399 -14.37 27.78 -33.11
CA LEU A 399 -13.16 27.05 -33.44
C LEU A 399 -12.02 27.41 -32.48
N LYS A 400 -11.82 28.71 -32.18
CA LYS A 400 -10.87 29.16 -31.15
C LYS A 400 -11.19 28.61 -29.75
N LYS A 401 -12.46 28.55 -29.37
CA LYS A 401 -12.86 27.91 -28.10
C LYS A 401 -12.53 26.42 -28.10
N LYS A 402 -12.79 25.72 -29.21
CA LYS A 402 -12.46 24.30 -29.35
C LYS A 402 -10.96 24.03 -29.36
N ASP A 403 -10.16 24.90 -29.98
CA ASP A 403 -8.71 24.83 -29.94
C ASP A 403 -8.16 25.05 -28.53
N PHE A 404 -8.76 25.97 -27.76
CA PHE A 404 -8.40 26.19 -26.36
C PHE A 404 -8.77 24.98 -25.48
N GLU A 405 -9.96 24.39 -25.67
CA GLU A 405 -10.38 23.15 -24.99
C GLU A 405 -9.44 21.99 -25.35
N MET A 406 -9.07 21.83 -26.63
CA MET A 406 -8.09 20.84 -27.06
C MET A 406 -6.72 21.06 -26.42
N SER A 407 -6.24 22.30 -26.34
CA SER A 407 -4.97 22.61 -25.70
C SER A 407 -4.99 22.28 -24.20
N GLN A 408 -6.12 22.54 -23.50
CA GLN A 408 -6.27 22.14 -22.10
C GLN A 408 -6.32 20.62 -21.92
N LEU A 409 -7.03 19.92 -22.80
CA LEU A 409 -7.09 18.45 -22.77
C LEU A 409 -5.71 17.84 -23.03
N ASN A 410 -4.95 18.37 -23.99
CA ASN A 410 -3.58 17.94 -24.25
C ASN A 410 -2.66 18.18 -23.06
N SER A 411 -2.74 19.34 -22.39
CA SER A 411 -1.98 19.60 -21.16
C SER A 411 -2.35 18.61 -20.04
N ARG A 412 -3.63 18.25 -19.90
CA ARG A 412 -4.07 17.24 -18.93
C ARG A 412 -3.56 15.84 -19.28
N ILE A 413 -3.50 15.50 -20.57
CA ILE A 413 -2.94 14.23 -21.04
C ILE A 413 -1.45 14.18 -20.73
N GLU A 414 -0.70 15.24 -20.98
CA GLU A 414 0.74 15.34 -20.64
C GLU A 414 0.98 15.21 -19.12
N ASP A 415 0.19 15.91 -18.30
CA ASP A 415 0.25 15.78 -16.84
C ASP A 415 -0.05 14.34 -16.39
N GLY A 416 -1.06 13.71 -17.02
CA GLY A 416 -1.40 12.31 -16.80
C GLY A 416 -0.27 11.35 -17.16
N GLN A 417 0.40 11.55 -18.29
CA GLN A 417 1.56 10.74 -18.72
C GLN A 417 2.74 10.89 -17.76
N VAL A 418 2.98 12.09 -17.21
CA VAL A 418 4.02 12.31 -16.19
C VAL A 418 3.69 11.52 -14.92
N ILE A 419 2.43 11.51 -14.49
CA ILE A 419 1.98 10.73 -13.32
C ILE A 419 2.11 9.23 -13.61
N GLU A 420 1.72 8.76 -14.80
CA GLU A 420 1.87 7.37 -15.22
C GLU A 420 3.34 6.91 -15.18
N ALA A 421 4.26 7.73 -15.71
CA ALA A 421 5.69 7.45 -15.67
C ALA A 421 6.22 7.38 -14.22
N GLN A 422 5.74 8.25 -13.33
CA GLN A 422 6.11 8.22 -11.91
C GLN A 422 5.56 6.96 -11.21
N LEU A 423 4.32 6.55 -11.52
CA LEU A 423 3.72 5.35 -10.98
C LEU A 423 4.42 4.08 -11.50
N GLN A 424 4.75 4.00 -12.78
CA GLN A 424 5.55 2.90 -13.34
C GLN A 424 6.92 2.79 -12.66
N LYS A 425 7.57 3.91 -12.35
CA LYS A 425 8.83 3.90 -11.60
C LYS A 425 8.65 3.35 -10.18
N LYS A 426 7.60 3.79 -9.46
CA LYS A 426 7.27 3.24 -8.13
C LYS A 426 6.93 1.75 -8.18
N ILE A 427 6.23 1.29 -9.21
CA ILE A 427 5.93 -0.14 -9.41
C ILE A 427 7.23 -0.94 -9.52
N LYS A 428 8.20 -0.47 -10.32
CA LYS A 428 9.51 -1.13 -10.45
C LYS A 428 10.30 -1.13 -9.13
N GLU A 429 10.29 -0.02 -8.39
CA GLU A 429 10.94 0.06 -7.07
C GLU A 429 10.30 -0.90 -6.05
N VAL A 430 8.98 -1.03 -6.05
CA VAL A 430 8.26 -1.98 -5.18
C VAL A 430 8.53 -3.42 -5.61
N GLN A 431 8.55 -3.71 -6.92
CA GLN A 431 8.89 -5.05 -7.43
C GLN A 431 10.30 -5.48 -7.03
N ALA A 432 11.31 -4.61 -7.19
CA ALA A 432 12.68 -4.89 -6.76
C ALA A 432 12.76 -5.16 -5.24
N ARG A 433 11.95 -4.46 -4.44
CA ARG A 433 11.89 -4.67 -3.00
C ARG A 433 11.16 -5.96 -2.61
N VAL A 434 10.19 -6.40 -3.41
CA VAL A 434 9.56 -7.71 -3.24
C VAL A 434 10.58 -8.81 -3.55
N GLU A 435 11.34 -8.69 -4.64
CA GLU A 435 12.41 -9.63 -4.98
C GLU A 435 13.48 -9.73 -3.86
N GLU A 436 13.95 -8.60 -3.31
CA GLU A 436 14.86 -8.61 -2.14
C GLU A 436 14.26 -9.34 -0.93
N LEU A 437 12.98 -9.07 -0.60
CA LEU A 437 12.31 -9.69 0.53
C LEU A 437 12.04 -11.19 0.29
N GLU A 438 11.82 -11.60 -0.95
CA GLU A 438 11.70 -13.01 -1.34
C GLU A 438 13.05 -13.72 -1.17
N GLU A 439 14.16 -13.13 -1.61
CA GLU A 439 15.51 -13.67 -1.38
C GLU A 439 15.85 -13.78 0.11
N GLU A 440 15.51 -12.76 0.91
CA GLU A 440 15.68 -12.80 2.38
C GLU A 440 14.83 -13.91 3.02
N LEU A 441 13.59 -14.11 2.55
CA LEU A 441 12.70 -15.18 3.03
C LEU A 441 13.23 -16.57 2.66
N GLU A 442 13.75 -16.74 1.44
CA GLU A 442 14.38 -17.99 0.98
C GLU A 442 15.63 -18.31 1.83
N ALA A 443 16.46 -17.31 2.11
CA ALA A 443 17.63 -17.44 2.97
C ALA A 443 17.25 -17.81 4.41
N GLU A 444 16.22 -17.18 4.97
CA GLU A 444 15.72 -17.49 6.31
C GLU A 444 15.10 -18.89 6.38
N ARG A 445 14.38 -19.33 5.33
CA ARG A 445 13.87 -20.71 5.22
C ARG A 445 15.01 -21.73 5.19
N ALA A 446 16.07 -21.47 4.42
CA ALA A 446 17.25 -22.33 4.37
C ALA A 446 17.98 -22.39 5.73
N ALA A 447 18.13 -21.25 6.41
CA ALA A 447 18.71 -21.19 7.75
C ALA A 447 17.86 -21.98 8.76
N ARG A 448 16.53 -21.81 8.71
CA ARG A 448 15.59 -22.53 9.57
C ARG A 448 15.61 -24.03 9.34
N ALA A 449 15.67 -24.48 8.08
CA ALA A 449 15.80 -25.90 7.75
C ALA A 449 17.11 -26.51 8.30
N LYS A 450 18.21 -25.74 8.27
CA LYS A 450 19.49 -26.16 8.86
C LYS A 450 19.40 -26.28 10.38
N VAL A 451 18.74 -25.34 11.04
CA VAL A 451 18.51 -25.38 12.50
C VAL A 451 17.60 -26.55 12.89
N GLU A 452 16.52 -26.79 12.15
CA GLU A 452 15.65 -27.95 12.32
C GLU A 452 16.42 -29.28 12.20
N LYS A 453 17.30 -29.39 11.18
CA LYS A 453 18.15 -30.57 11.02
C LYS A 453 19.09 -30.78 12.21
N GLN A 454 19.78 -29.73 12.65
CA GLN A 454 20.65 -29.79 13.83
C GLN A 454 19.88 -30.14 15.11
N ARG A 455 18.65 -29.65 15.24
CA ARG A 455 17.76 -29.98 16.36
C ARG A 455 17.34 -31.45 16.32
N ALA A 456 17.02 -31.99 15.14
CA ALA A 456 16.67 -33.40 14.98
C ALA A 456 17.88 -34.31 15.28
N GLU A 457 19.08 -33.94 14.83
CA GLU A 457 20.33 -34.65 15.16
C GLU A 457 20.58 -34.64 16.68
N ALA A 458 20.47 -33.47 17.33
CA ALA A 458 20.64 -33.36 18.78
C ALA A 458 19.57 -34.13 19.58
N SER A 459 18.32 -34.16 19.10
CA SER A 459 17.25 -34.94 19.73
C SER A 459 17.52 -36.44 19.65
N ARG A 460 18.06 -36.91 18.53
CA ARG A 460 18.44 -38.31 18.33
C ARG A 460 19.64 -38.70 19.21
N GLU A 461 20.64 -37.83 19.31
CA GLU A 461 21.77 -38.02 20.24
C GLU A 461 21.30 -38.08 21.70
N LEU A 462 20.30 -37.28 22.07
CA LEU A 462 19.67 -37.32 23.39
C LEU A 462 18.92 -38.65 23.65
N GLU A 463 18.18 -39.16 22.67
CA GLU A 463 17.53 -40.48 22.78
C GLU A 463 18.57 -41.60 22.92
N GLU A 464 19.63 -41.60 22.11
CA GLU A 464 20.72 -42.60 22.22
C GLU A 464 21.45 -42.54 23.58
N LEU A 465 21.66 -41.34 24.12
CA LEU A 465 22.23 -41.17 25.46
C LEU A 465 21.26 -41.60 26.56
N SER A 466 19.96 -41.40 26.36
CA SER A 466 18.91 -41.81 27.31
C SER A 466 18.77 -43.33 27.35
N GLU A 467 18.77 -44.00 26.20
CA GLU A 467 18.79 -45.47 26.12
C GLU A 467 20.04 -46.04 26.81
N ARG A 468 21.23 -45.47 26.55
CA ARG A 468 22.47 -45.88 27.25
C ARG A 468 22.39 -45.66 28.75
N LEU A 469 21.73 -44.60 29.20
CA LEU A 469 21.53 -44.33 30.62
C LEU A 469 20.56 -45.34 31.25
N GLU A 470 19.48 -45.69 30.56
CA GLU A 470 18.55 -46.75 31.01
C GLU A 470 19.24 -48.11 31.07
N GLU A 471 20.03 -48.48 30.06
CA GLU A 471 20.83 -49.72 30.08
C GLU A 471 21.83 -49.74 31.23
N ALA A 472 22.56 -48.63 31.45
CA ALA A 472 23.48 -48.49 32.58
C ALA A 472 22.73 -48.54 33.92
N GLY A 473 21.54 -47.95 34.00
CA GLY A 473 20.65 -47.99 35.16
C GLY A 473 20.17 -49.41 35.48
N GLY A 474 19.75 -50.17 34.47
CA GLY A 474 19.37 -51.58 34.60
C GLY A 474 20.54 -52.48 35.03
N SER A 475 21.73 -52.25 34.47
CA SER A 475 22.96 -52.93 34.89
C SER A 475 23.31 -52.63 36.36
N THR A 476 23.19 -51.37 36.77
CA THR A 476 23.44 -50.96 38.16
C THR A 476 22.40 -51.52 39.13
N ALA A 477 21.12 -51.58 38.72
CA ALA A 477 20.05 -52.18 39.50
C ALA A 477 20.28 -53.68 39.75
N THR A 478 20.59 -54.43 38.70
CA THR A 478 20.92 -55.87 38.79
C THR A 478 22.17 -56.12 39.65
N GLN A 479 23.20 -55.29 39.53
CA GLN A 479 24.41 -55.37 40.35
C GLN A 479 24.11 -55.11 41.83
N LEU A 480 23.21 -54.17 42.14
CA LEU A 480 22.82 -53.88 43.52
C LEU A 480 21.97 -55.01 44.14
N GLU A 481 21.09 -55.65 43.38
CA GLU A 481 20.37 -56.83 43.86
C GLU A 481 21.33 -58.00 44.17
N LEU A 482 22.32 -58.22 43.30
CA LEU A 482 23.40 -59.18 43.53
C LEU A 482 24.21 -58.86 44.80
N SER A 483 24.53 -57.59 45.03
CA SER A 483 25.22 -57.15 46.26
C SER A 483 24.37 -57.38 47.51
N LYS A 484 23.06 -57.07 47.47
CA LYS A 484 22.13 -57.34 48.57
C LYS A 484 22.03 -58.83 48.89
N LYS A 485 21.96 -59.70 47.87
CA LYS A 485 21.98 -61.16 48.07
C LYS A 485 23.28 -61.63 48.73
N ARG A 486 24.43 -61.12 48.27
CA ARG A 486 25.74 -61.43 48.89
C ARG A 486 25.84 -60.95 50.33
N GLU A 487 25.31 -59.77 50.66
CA GLU A 487 25.27 -59.26 52.03
C GLU A 487 24.36 -60.12 52.93
N ALA A 488 23.21 -60.56 52.42
CA ALA A 488 22.32 -61.46 53.14
C ALA A 488 22.96 -62.84 53.37
N GLU A 489 23.64 -63.39 52.38
CA GLU A 489 24.42 -64.63 52.49
C GLU A 489 25.58 -64.48 53.49
N PHE A 490 26.28 -63.35 53.47
CA PHE A 490 27.37 -63.07 54.42
C PHE A 490 26.87 -62.98 55.86
N LEU A 491 25.72 -62.31 56.09
CA LEU A 491 25.07 -62.26 57.40
C LEU A 491 24.62 -63.66 57.87
N LYS A 492 24.12 -64.49 56.96
CA LYS A 492 23.76 -65.88 57.27
C LYS A 492 24.98 -66.69 57.66
N LEU A 493 26.04 -66.69 56.85
CA LEU A 493 27.30 -67.38 57.13
C LEU A 493 27.93 -66.94 58.45
N ARG A 494 27.81 -65.64 58.78
CA ARG A 494 28.30 -65.13 60.06
C ARG A 494 27.51 -65.69 61.25
N ARG A 495 26.18 -65.79 61.15
CA ARG A 495 25.34 -66.44 62.17
C ARG A 495 25.68 -67.93 62.29
N ASP A 496 25.80 -68.63 61.17
CA ASP A 496 26.15 -70.06 61.16
C ASP A 496 27.53 -70.30 61.80
N LEU A 497 28.50 -69.40 61.59
CA LEU A 497 29.81 -69.44 62.24
C LEU A 497 29.73 -69.18 63.76
N GLU A 498 28.94 -68.21 64.18
CA GLU A 498 28.71 -67.90 65.61
C GLU A 498 28.03 -69.08 66.32
N GLU A 499 27.02 -69.71 65.69
CA GLU A 499 26.35 -70.92 66.20
C GLU A 499 27.31 -72.12 66.28
N ALA A 500 28.10 -72.36 65.24
CA ALA A 500 29.11 -73.43 65.24
C ALA A 500 30.18 -73.20 66.32
N THR A 501 30.58 -71.96 66.56
CA THR A 501 31.53 -71.59 67.62
C THR A 501 30.93 -71.85 69.00
N LEU A 502 29.68 -71.43 69.24
CA LEU A 502 28.94 -71.72 70.47
C LEU A 502 28.81 -73.23 70.72
N GLN A 503 28.54 -74.01 69.67
CA GLN A 503 28.44 -75.45 69.78
C GLN A 503 29.80 -76.11 70.05
N HIS A 504 30.88 -75.59 69.45
CA HIS A 504 32.25 -76.00 69.77
C HIS A 504 32.64 -75.66 71.22
N GLU A 505 32.29 -74.48 71.72
CA GLU A 505 32.53 -74.11 73.11
C GLU A 505 31.73 -74.97 74.08
N ALA A 506 30.46 -75.26 73.78
CA ALA A 506 29.62 -76.14 74.58
C ALA A 506 30.17 -77.57 74.63
N THR A 507 30.61 -78.12 73.49
CA THR A 507 31.23 -79.46 73.43
C THR A 507 32.58 -79.50 74.14
N ALA A 508 33.41 -78.47 74.01
CA ALA A 508 34.66 -78.35 74.76
C ALA A 508 34.42 -78.25 76.27
N ALA A 509 33.41 -77.50 76.71
CA ALA A 509 33.01 -77.40 78.12
C ALA A 509 32.50 -78.75 78.65
N ALA A 510 31.68 -79.47 77.88
CA ALA A 510 31.21 -80.81 78.24
C ALA A 510 32.36 -81.82 78.36
N LEU A 511 33.32 -81.79 77.43
CA LEU A 511 34.53 -82.62 77.49
C LEU A 511 35.38 -82.29 78.71
N ARG A 512 35.60 -81.01 79.03
CA ARG A 512 36.30 -80.59 80.24
C ARG A 512 35.60 -81.10 81.49
N LYS A 513 34.27 -80.96 81.58
CA LYS A 513 33.47 -81.48 82.69
C LYS A 513 33.64 -82.99 82.85
N LYS A 514 33.49 -83.75 81.76
CA LYS A 514 33.69 -85.21 81.75
C LYS A 514 35.10 -85.60 82.22
N HIS A 515 36.12 -84.84 81.79
CA HIS A 515 37.49 -85.07 82.23
C HIS A 515 37.65 -84.83 83.73
N THR A 516 37.07 -83.75 84.27
CA THR A 516 37.06 -83.45 85.70
C THR A 516 36.33 -84.55 86.49
N ASP A 517 35.16 -84.99 86.01
CA ASP A 517 34.38 -86.06 86.64
C ASP A 517 35.16 -87.39 86.67
N SER A 518 35.81 -87.77 85.56
CA SER A 518 36.67 -88.96 85.51
C SER A 518 37.91 -88.85 86.40
N VAL A 519 38.49 -87.65 86.55
CA VAL A 519 39.60 -87.43 87.48
C VAL A 519 39.12 -87.58 88.93
N ALA A 520 37.92 -87.10 89.25
CA ALA A 520 37.31 -87.27 90.57
C ALA A 520 37.03 -88.76 90.88
N GLU A 521 36.45 -89.51 89.94
CA GLU A 521 36.23 -90.96 90.08
C GLU A 521 37.55 -91.75 90.27
N LEU A 522 38.60 -91.38 89.53
CA LEU A 522 39.92 -91.99 89.73
C LEU A 522 40.51 -91.63 91.10
N GLY A 523 40.28 -90.41 91.58
CA GLY A 523 40.61 -89.99 92.94
C GLY A 523 39.91 -90.85 93.99
N GLU A 524 38.59 -91.06 93.86
CA GLU A 524 37.83 -91.93 94.77
C GLU A 524 38.30 -93.39 94.73
N ARG A 525 38.68 -93.90 93.55
CA ARG A 525 39.28 -95.24 93.42
C ARG A 525 40.63 -95.34 94.12
N ILE A 526 41.47 -94.32 94.02
CA ILE A 526 42.75 -94.25 94.72
C ILE A 526 42.54 -94.25 96.23
N ASP A 527 41.59 -93.45 96.73
CA ASP A 527 41.23 -93.41 98.15
C ASP A 527 40.67 -94.75 98.64
N GLY A 528 39.84 -95.39 97.82
CA GLY A 528 39.33 -96.74 98.07
C GLY A 528 40.46 -97.77 98.16
N LEU A 529 41.41 -97.75 97.22
CA LEU A 529 42.58 -98.62 97.24
C LEU A 529 43.50 -98.33 98.43
N GLN A 530 43.65 -97.07 98.86
CA GLN A 530 44.39 -96.73 100.08
C GLN A 530 43.73 -97.31 101.34
N ARG A 531 42.39 -97.27 101.45
CA ARG A 531 41.67 -97.91 102.57
C ARG A 531 41.85 -99.43 102.56
N VAL A 532 41.75 -100.07 101.39
CA VAL A 532 42.00 -101.51 101.26
C VAL A 532 43.44 -101.84 101.63
N LYS A 533 44.42 -101.04 101.18
CA LYS A 533 45.84 -101.19 101.56
C LYS A 533 46.03 -101.08 103.08
N GLN A 534 45.45 -100.08 103.73
CA GLN A 534 45.51 -99.94 105.19
C GLN A 534 44.86 -101.13 105.92
N LYS A 535 43.75 -101.66 105.39
CA LYS A 535 43.10 -102.85 105.94
C LYS A 535 43.99 -104.09 105.80
N LEU A 536 44.59 -104.31 104.64
CA LEU A 536 45.52 -105.42 104.39
C LEU A 536 46.81 -105.29 105.21
N GLU A 537 47.32 -104.06 105.42
CA GLU A 537 48.46 -103.82 106.33
C GLU A 537 48.10 -104.17 107.78
N LYS A 538 46.86 -103.90 108.20
CA LYS A 538 46.35 -104.28 109.51
C LYS A 538 46.19 -105.80 109.66
N GLU A 539 45.56 -106.47 108.70
CA GLU A 539 45.44 -107.93 108.65
C GLU A 539 46.82 -108.62 108.59
N LYS A 540 47.78 -108.04 107.86
CA LYS A 540 49.18 -108.50 107.86
C LYS A 540 49.82 -108.37 109.24
N SER A 541 49.54 -107.31 109.98
CA SER A 541 50.07 -107.13 111.34
C SER A 541 49.44 -108.11 112.33
N GLU A 542 48.14 -108.40 112.19
CA GLU A 542 47.41 -109.39 113.00
C GLU A 542 47.94 -110.81 112.73
N MET A 543 48.10 -111.20 111.45
CA MET A 543 48.72 -112.48 111.08
C MET A 543 50.18 -112.59 111.56
N LYS A 544 50.90 -111.47 111.63
CA LYS A 544 52.26 -111.43 112.19
C LYS A 544 52.25 -111.68 113.71
N MET A 545 51.27 -111.11 114.42
CA MET A 545 51.06 -111.42 115.85
C MET A 545 50.67 -112.88 116.06
N GLU A 546 49.82 -113.47 115.21
CA GLU A 546 49.48 -114.90 115.29
C GLU A 546 50.70 -115.81 115.02
N ILE A 547 51.59 -115.43 114.09
CA ILE A 547 52.86 -116.14 113.85
C ILE A 547 53.79 -116.02 115.06
N ASP A 548 53.87 -114.85 115.70
CA ASP A 548 54.69 -114.64 116.90
C ASP A 548 54.11 -115.42 118.10
N ASP A 549 52.78 -115.49 118.26
CA ASP A 549 52.10 -116.31 119.27
C ASP A 549 52.26 -117.82 119.04
N LEU A 550 52.19 -118.29 117.79
CA LEU A 550 52.48 -119.69 117.45
C LEU A 550 53.97 -120.02 117.64
N SER A 551 54.87 -119.09 117.31
CA SER A 551 56.31 -119.26 117.54
C SER A 551 56.64 -119.31 119.04
N SER A 552 55.98 -118.48 119.86
CA SER A 552 56.13 -118.51 121.33
C SER A 552 55.56 -119.80 121.94
N ASN A 553 54.46 -120.35 121.41
CA ASN A 553 53.95 -121.67 121.79
C ASN A 553 54.91 -122.80 121.39
N VAL A 554 55.56 -122.71 120.22
CA VAL A 554 56.60 -123.65 119.81
C VAL A 554 57.83 -123.53 120.72
N GLU A 555 58.27 -122.33 121.10
CA GLU A 555 59.36 -122.14 122.08
C GLU A 555 59.02 -122.66 123.48
N TYR A 556 57.76 -122.51 123.93
CA TYR A 556 57.28 -123.08 125.19
C TYR A 556 57.25 -124.62 125.17
N ILE A 557 56.82 -125.22 124.05
CA ILE A 557 56.86 -126.69 123.85
C ILE A 557 58.30 -127.20 123.69
N THR A 558 59.21 -126.40 123.15
CA THR A 558 60.62 -126.78 122.98
C THR A 558 61.40 -126.69 124.31
N LYS A 559 61.08 -125.74 125.18
CA LYS A 559 61.64 -125.66 126.55
C LYS A 559 61.11 -126.74 127.50
N SER A 560 59.92 -127.28 127.27
CA SER A 560 59.34 -128.37 128.06
C SER A 560 59.87 -129.77 127.70
N LYS A 561 60.78 -129.89 126.73
CA LYS A 561 61.47 -131.15 126.36
C LYS A 561 62.96 -131.23 126.72
N VAL A 562 63.54 -130.20 127.35
CA VAL A 562 64.94 -130.20 127.80
C VAL A 562 64.99 -129.80 129.28
N GLY A 563 64.76 -130.79 130.14
CA GLY A 563 64.71 -130.62 131.60
C GLY A 563 64.34 -131.93 132.31
N VAL A 564 65.07 -132.99 131.99
CA VAL A 564 65.44 -134.07 132.92
C VAL A 564 66.84 -133.75 133.43
#